data_AF-A0A164DBE1-F1
#
_entry.id   AF-A0A164DBE1-F1
#
_cell.length_a   1.000
_cell.length_b   1.000
_cell.length_c   1.000
_cell.angle_alpha   90.00
_cell.angle_beta   90.00
_cell.angle_gamma   90.00
#
_symmetry.space_group_name_H-M   'P 1'
#
loop_
_entity.id
_entity.type
_entity.pdbx_description
1 polymer ?
#
loop_
_entity_poly.entity_id
_entity_poly.type
_entity_poly.pdbx_seq_one_letter_code
_entity_poly.pdbx_strand_id
1 'polypeptide(L)'
;MDSTDGVIGIAGGRELIDFEQLLERMVARFPLLSRAEIHAAAIIEHDAITGGALYAVPAELEEGLIEALESSSGAAEEPTTAA
;
A
#
# COMPACT_ATOMS: atom_id res chain seq x y z
N MET A 1 24.88 6.51 21.30
CA MET A 1 24.11 5.52 20.54
C MET A 1 23.26 6.33 19.59
N ASP A 2 23.53 6.17 18.30
CA ASP A 2 22.97 6.96 17.20
C ASP A 2 21.48 6.61 17.09
N SER A 3 20.61 7.60 17.29
CA SER A 3 19.15 7.41 17.28
C SER A 3 18.67 7.13 15.86
N THR A 4 18.49 5.87 15.49
CA THR A 4 17.51 5.51 14.47
C THR A 4 16.11 5.74 15.05
N ASP A 5 15.67 6.99 15.00
CA ASP A 5 14.42 7.51 15.58
C ASP A 5 13.19 6.90 14.87
N GLY A 6 12.79 5.70 15.30
CA GLY A 6 11.52 5.09 14.92
C GLY A 6 11.45 4.48 13.51
N VAL A 7 12.59 4.23 12.86
CA VAL A 7 12.65 3.53 11.56
C VAL A 7 12.40 2.04 11.75
N ILE A 8 11.39 1.50 11.06
CA ILE A 8 10.95 0.09 11.15
C ILE A 8 11.40 -0.76 9.95
N GLY A 9 11.92 -0.14 8.89
CA GLY A 9 12.39 -0.86 7.70
C GLY A 9 12.80 0.06 6.55
N ILE A 10 13.14 -0.53 5.42
CA ILE A 10 13.46 0.18 4.18
C ILE A 10 12.72 -0.47 3.01
N ALA A 11 12.00 0.31 2.22
CA ALA A 11 11.34 -0.14 0.98
C ALA A 11 11.65 0.81 -0.17
N GLY A 12 12.06 0.28 -1.33
CA GLY A 12 12.39 1.11 -2.50
C GLY A 12 13.49 2.15 -2.25
N GLY A 13 14.43 1.87 -1.34
CA GLY A 13 15.48 2.80 -0.93
C GLY A 13 15.04 3.92 0.02
N ARG A 14 13.82 3.84 0.58
CA ARG A 14 13.27 4.81 1.53
C ARG A 14 13.11 4.18 2.90
N GLU A 15 13.53 4.89 3.94
CA GLU A 15 13.27 4.51 5.33
C GLU A 15 11.78 4.60 5.65
N LEU A 16 11.26 3.59 6.32
CA LEU A 16 9.89 3.50 6.78
C LEU A 16 9.87 3.75 8.28
N ILE A 17 8.94 4.57 8.75
CA ILE A 17 8.67 4.77 10.17
C ILE A 17 7.32 4.16 10.53
N ASP A 18 7.15 3.84 11.81
CA ASP A 18 5.86 3.38 12.31
C ASP A 18 4.79 4.48 12.20
N PHE A 19 3.61 4.09 11.72
CA PHE A 19 2.51 5.02 11.47
C PHE A 19 1.90 5.57 12.76
N GLU A 20 1.76 4.75 13.81
CA GLU A 20 1.25 5.21 15.10
C GLU A 20 2.22 6.22 15.75
N GLN A 21 3.53 5.95 15.70
CA GLN A 21 4.55 6.90 16.15
C GLN A 21 4.55 8.21 15.34
N LEU A 22 4.26 8.16 14.04
CA LEU A 22 4.05 9.37 13.25
C LEU A 22 2.85 10.17 13.79
N LEU A 23 1.71 9.52 14.00
CA LEU A 23 0.50 10.19 14.50
C LEU A 23 0.71 10.80 15.89
N GLU A 24 1.36 10.08 16.80
CA GLU A 24 1.68 10.59 18.14
C GLU A 24 2.57 11.84 18.07
N ARG A 25 3.62 11.81 17.25
CA ARG A 25 4.49 12.97 17.01
C ARG A 25 3.71 14.14 16.43
N MET A 26 2.78 13.90 15.50
CA MET A 26 1.98 14.94 14.87
C MET A 26 0.93 15.53 15.83
N VAL A 27 0.26 14.71 16.64
CA VAL A 27 -0.70 15.18 17.66
C VAL A 27 0.00 16.07 18.69
N ALA A 28 1.19 15.66 19.15
CA ALA A 28 1.99 16.47 20.07
C ALA A 28 2.42 17.80 19.43
N ARG A 29 2.67 17.81 18.11
CA ARG A 29 3.14 18.99 17.38
C ARG A 29 2.02 19.96 16.99
N PHE A 30 0.81 19.46 16.77
CA PHE A 30 -0.36 20.21 16.32
C PHE A 30 -1.57 19.98 17.26
N PRO A 31 -1.51 20.48 18.50
CA PRO A 31 -2.52 20.18 19.53
C PRO A 31 -3.91 20.76 19.26
N LEU A 32 -4.05 21.64 18.26
CA LEU A 32 -5.32 22.23 17.84
C LEU A 32 -6.07 21.33 16.84
N LEU A 33 -5.40 20.34 16.25
CA LEU A 33 -6.01 19.38 15.35
C LEU A 33 -6.33 18.10 16.12
N SER A 34 -7.47 17.50 15.82
CA SER A 34 -7.80 16.18 16.34
C SER A 34 -6.91 15.10 15.71
N ARG A 35 -6.71 14.00 16.44
CA ARG A 35 -6.00 12.82 15.91
C ARG A 35 -6.66 12.30 14.62
N ALA A 36 -7.98 12.42 14.50
CA ALA A 36 -8.72 12.02 13.31
C ALA A 36 -8.37 12.88 12.08
N GLU A 37 -8.26 14.20 12.25
CA GLU A 37 -7.84 15.12 11.17
C GLU A 37 -6.41 14.84 10.73
N ILE A 38 -5.50 14.61 11.68
CA ILE A 38 -4.10 14.26 11.40
C ILE A 38 -4.00 12.92 10.67
N HIS A 39 -4.78 11.93 11.10
CA HIS A 39 -4.84 10.61 10.46
C HIS A 39 -5.34 10.70 9.02
N ALA A 40 -6.43 11.44 8.78
CA ALA A 40 -6.95 11.64 7.43
C ALA A 40 -5.94 12.35 6.51
N ALA A 41 -5.26 13.38 7.02
CA ALA A 41 -4.21 14.08 6.28
C ALA A 41 -3.03 13.15 5.95
N ALA A 42 -2.58 12.33 6.91
CA ALA A 42 -1.48 11.40 6.71
C ALA A 42 -1.77 10.34 5.63
N ILE A 43 -3.01 9.85 5.54
CA ILE A 43 -3.42 8.91 4.48
C ILE A 43 -3.39 9.59 3.11
N ILE A 44 -3.91 10.82 3.00
CA ILE A 44 -3.92 11.58 1.74
C ILE A 44 -2.48 11.84 1.27
N GLU A 45 -1.60 12.26 2.18
CA GLU A 45 -0.18 12.49 1.86
C GLU A 45 0.54 11.20 1.49
N HIS A 46 0.27 10.08 2.18
CA HIS A 46 0.82 8.78 1.82
C HIS A 46 0.40 8.38 0.40
N ASP A 47 -0.89 8.52 0.07
CA ASP A 47 -1.40 8.23 -1.27
C ASP A 47 -0.73 9.11 -2.33
N ALA A 48 -0.59 10.41 -2.07
CA ALA A 48 0.08 11.35 -2.97
C ALA A 48 1.57 11.02 -3.21
N ILE A 49 2.29 10.57 -2.17
CA ILE A 49 3.72 10.22 -2.25
C ILE A 49 3.93 8.87 -2.95
N THR A 50 3.00 7.94 -2.75
CA THR A 50 3.14 6.54 -3.20
C THR A 50 2.38 6.26 -4.49
N GLY A 51 1.50 7.17 -4.92
CA GLY A 51 0.59 6.97 -6.03
C GLY A 51 -0.43 5.86 -5.76
N GLY A 52 -0.77 5.61 -4.50
CA GLY A 52 -1.62 4.49 -4.08
C GLY A 52 -0.99 3.11 -4.27
N ALA A 53 0.35 3.03 -4.41
CA ALA A 53 1.05 1.78 -4.67
C ALA A 53 0.89 0.77 -3.53
N LEU A 54 0.50 -0.46 -3.89
CA LEU A 54 0.44 -1.60 -2.97
C LEU A 54 1.85 -2.15 -2.75
N TYR A 55 2.47 -1.82 -1.62
CA TYR A 55 3.83 -2.27 -1.28
C TYR A 55 3.90 -3.73 -0.81
N ALA A 56 2.79 -4.29 -0.30
CA ALA A 56 2.71 -5.67 0.13
C ALA A 56 1.30 -6.23 -0.08
N VAL A 57 1.23 -7.48 -0.50
CA VAL A 57 -0.01 -8.25 -0.69
C VAL A 57 0.14 -9.62 0.00
N PRO A 58 -0.96 -10.26 0.43
CA PRO A 58 -0.90 -11.63 0.92
C PRO A 58 -0.24 -12.55 -0.11
N ALA A 59 0.58 -13.51 0.34
CA ALA A 59 1.26 -14.45 -0.56
C ALA A 59 0.24 -15.23 -1.44
N GLU A 60 -0.92 -15.55 -0.87
CA GLU A 60 -2.03 -16.24 -1.54
C GLU A 60 -2.64 -15.45 -2.71
N LEU A 61 -2.39 -14.13 -2.82
CA LEU A 61 -2.86 -13.32 -3.94
C LEU A 61 -2.17 -13.70 -5.26
N GLU A 62 -0.91 -14.13 -5.20
CA GLU A 62 -0.14 -14.54 -6.38
C GLU A 62 -0.77 -15.76 -7.06
N GLU A 63 -1.08 -16.79 -6.28
CA GLU A 63 -1.70 -18.03 -6.76
C GLU A 63 -3.07 -17.76 -7.38
N GLY A 64 -3.93 -17.00 -6.69
CA GLY A 64 -5.26 -16.66 -7.22
C GLY A 64 -5.23 -15.78 -8.49
N LEU A 65 -4.18 -14.96 -8.66
CA LEU A 65 -4.03 -14.14 -9.86
C LEU A 65 -3.60 -14.97 -11.07
N ILE A 66 -2.74 -15.97 -10.88
CA ILE A 66 -2.30 -16.91 -11.93
C ILE A 66 -3.51 -17.68 -12.46
N GLU A 67 -4.31 -18.30 -11.56
CA GLU A 67 -5.49 -19.07 -11.95
C GLU A 67 -6.51 -18.25 -12.76
N ALA A 68 -6.72 -17.00 -12.37
CA ALA A 68 -7.64 -16.09 -13.05
C ALA A 68 -7.16 -15.72 -14.47
N LEU A 69 -5.87 -15.50 -14.65
CA LEU A 69 -5.29 -15.10 -15.94
C LEU A 69 -5.18 -16.28 -16.91
N GLU A 70 -4.83 -17.47 -16.43
CA GLU A 70 -4.83 -18.70 -17.24
C GLU A 70 -6.25 -19.04 -17.72
N SER A 71 -7.25 -18.90 -16.83
CA SER A 71 -8.66 -19.09 -17.19
C SER A 71 -9.13 -18.10 -18.26
N SER A 72 -8.61 -16.87 -18.26
CA SER A 72 -8.95 -15.86 -19.26
C SER A 72 -8.16 -16.01 -20.59
N SER A 73 -7.00 -16.66 -20.57
CA SER A 73 -6.15 -16.87 -21.76
C SER A 73 -6.56 -18.11 -22.58
N GLY A 74 -7.37 -19.01 -22.02
CA GLY A 74 -7.90 -20.19 -22.72
C GLY A 74 -9.17 -19.96 -23.54
N ALA A 75 -9.68 -18.72 -23.64
CA ALA A 75 -10.93 -18.40 -24.33
C ALA A 75 -10.76 -17.94 -25.79
N ALA A 76 -9.64 -18.29 -26.45
CA ALA A 76 -9.38 -17.90 -27.83
C ALA A 76 -8.94 -19.11 -28.67
N GLU A 77 -9.91 -19.95 -29.06
CA GLU A 77 -9.96 -20.86 -30.23
C GLU A 77 -11.28 -21.67 -30.06
N GLU A 78 -12.34 -21.61 -30.89
CA GLU A 78 -12.47 -21.36 -32.32
C GLU A 78 -13.93 -21.03 -32.73
N PRO A 79 -14.13 -20.52 -33.97
CA PRO A 79 -15.36 -19.86 -34.44
C PRO A 79 -16.49 -20.82 -34.83
N THR A 80 -17.73 -20.41 -34.55
CA THR A 80 -18.91 -20.96 -35.21
C THR A 80 -18.90 -20.51 -36.68
N THR A 81 -18.48 -21.41 -37.58
CA THR A 81 -18.77 -21.32 -39.02
C THR A 81 -19.88 -22.31 -39.34
N ALA A 82 -20.89 -21.77 -40.03
CA ALA A 82 -22.14 -22.41 -40.41
C ALA A 82 -22.00 -23.61 -41.37
N ALA A 83 -22.93 -24.56 -41.22
CA ALA A 83 -23.63 -25.25 -42.30
C ALA A 83 -24.99 -25.76 -41.79
#